data_AF-A0A956HNG6-F1
#
_entry.id   AF-A0A956HNG6-F1
#
_cell.length_a   1.000
_cell.length_b   1.000
_cell.length_c   1.000
_cell.angle_alpha   90.00
_cell.angle_beta   90.00
_cell.angle_gamma   90.00
#
_symmetry.space_group_name_H-M   'P 1'
#
loop_
_entity.id
_entity.type
_entity.pdbx_description
1 polymer ?
#
loop_
_entity_poly.entity_id
_entity_poly.type
_entity_poly.pdbx_seq_one_letter_code
_entity_poly.pdbx_strand_id
1 'polypeptide(L)'
;MRRLAARSSGDGGQYGRWLLRFFGLPPRLLRWAAWLGQYHSRFADLPTGLRLEQLRRWDREPIRSSPAAAWIDVGMASVLHRRGELEACLERLARARRSVARAGADARMEVLLLGARIDTDRGALDEAARALAEVEGLLAAPTLADVDRLAYQARLVGQRAYHHLHSAPPEPARALAMFDALPSTTGEPFVDFRREEGRARCLHRLGRAEEALAAARLAARHAGDGGLVRCRVMALELAARLAAPDEAEALRVRASRLAARLEDEDLLRRTAPS
;
A
#
# COMPACT_ATOMS: atom_id res chain seq x y z
N MET A 1 -16.86 41.88 5.28
CA MET A 1 -16.36 40.49 5.39
C MET A 1 -17.29 39.38 4.85
N ARG A 2 -18.53 39.65 4.37
CA ARG A 2 -19.43 38.60 3.82
C ARG A 2 -18.97 37.96 2.49
N ARG A 3 -18.11 38.64 1.70
CA ARG A 3 -17.63 38.15 0.40
C ARG A 3 -16.53 37.07 0.46
N LEU A 4 -15.87 36.89 1.61
CA LEU A 4 -14.87 35.83 1.78
C LEU A 4 -15.49 34.50 2.25
N ALA A 5 -16.61 34.54 2.99
CA ALA A 5 -17.32 33.34 3.43
C ALA A 5 -18.12 32.66 2.29
N ALA A 6 -18.54 33.41 1.26
CA ALA A 6 -19.23 32.88 0.09
C ALA A 6 -18.29 32.27 -0.96
N ARG A 7 -16.98 32.53 -0.86
CA ARG A 7 -15.97 31.76 -1.58
C ARG A 7 -15.72 30.49 -0.79
N SER A 8 -16.62 29.52 -0.99
CA SER A 8 -16.26 28.11 -0.88
C SER A 8 -14.96 27.86 -1.66
N SER A 9 -14.25 26.77 -1.37
CA SER A 9 -12.92 26.42 -1.89
C SER A 9 -12.90 26.23 -3.43
N GLY A 10 -13.22 27.26 -4.19
CA GLY A 10 -13.19 27.29 -5.64
C GLY A 10 -11.77 27.48 -6.14
N ASP A 11 -11.60 27.42 -7.46
CA ASP A 11 -10.33 27.81 -8.05
C ASP A 11 -9.98 29.22 -7.58
N GLY A 12 -8.69 29.51 -7.34
CA GLY A 12 -8.25 30.84 -6.88
C GLY A 12 -8.44 31.93 -7.95
N GLY A 13 -9.38 31.77 -8.88
CA GLY A 13 -9.55 32.55 -10.09
C GLY A 13 -8.35 32.39 -11.03
N GLN A 14 -8.28 33.32 -11.97
CA GLN A 14 -7.17 33.44 -12.90
C GLN A 14 -5.81 33.53 -12.20
N TYR A 15 -5.70 34.34 -11.14
CA TYR A 15 -4.45 34.51 -10.39
C TYR A 15 -4.02 33.25 -9.64
N GLY A 16 -4.94 32.52 -9.01
CA GLY A 16 -4.62 31.24 -8.38
C GLY A 16 -4.11 30.21 -9.37
N ARG A 17 -4.76 30.10 -10.55
CA ARG A 17 -4.29 29.23 -11.63
C ARG A 17 -2.91 29.65 -12.15
N TRP A 18 -2.65 30.95 -12.28
CA TRP A 18 -1.35 31.47 -12.69
C TRP A 18 -0.27 31.16 -11.66
N LEU A 19 -0.53 31.39 -10.38
CA LEU A 19 0.42 31.08 -9.30
C LEU A 19 0.80 29.60 -9.31
N LEU A 20 -0.17 28.69 -9.45
CA LEU A 20 0.12 27.26 -9.55
C LEU A 20 0.87 26.89 -10.82
N ARG A 21 0.54 27.53 -11.95
CA ARG A 21 1.21 27.27 -13.22
C ARG A 21 2.68 27.69 -13.20
N PHE A 22 2.98 28.85 -12.61
CA PHE A 22 4.32 29.43 -12.61
C PHE A 22 5.18 28.97 -11.43
N PHE A 23 4.59 28.79 -10.25
CA PHE A 23 5.32 28.47 -9.02
C PHE A 23 5.06 27.04 -8.50
N GLY A 24 4.07 26.34 -9.05
CA GLY A 24 3.69 25.00 -8.57
C GLY A 24 3.05 25.03 -7.18
N LEU A 25 2.97 23.85 -6.58
CA LEU A 25 2.58 23.71 -5.17
C LEU A 25 3.81 23.81 -4.26
N PRO A 26 3.68 24.40 -3.06
CA PRO A 26 4.72 24.37 -2.05
C PRO A 26 5.23 22.94 -1.78
N PRO A 27 6.56 22.71 -1.66
CA PRO A 27 7.13 21.38 -1.44
C PRO A 27 6.54 20.63 -0.23
N ARG A 28 6.15 21.36 0.83
CA ARG A 28 5.50 20.79 2.01
C ARG A 28 4.13 20.18 1.68
N LEU A 29 3.35 20.80 0.79
CA LEU A 29 2.06 20.27 0.35
C LEU A 29 2.24 19.05 -0.55
N LEU A 30 3.27 19.04 -1.40
CA LEU A 30 3.62 17.87 -2.22
C LEU A 30 3.99 16.67 -1.35
N ARG A 31 4.87 16.86 -0.35
CA ARG A 31 5.23 15.80 0.61
C ARG A 31 4.03 15.30 1.40
N TRP A 32 3.13 16.21 1.80
CA TRP A 32 1.91 15.82 2.50
C TRP A 32 0.98 14.99 1.61
N ALA A 33 0.76 15.41 0.36
CA ALA A 33 -0.02 14.64 -0.60
C ALA A 33 0.58 13.25 -0.83
N ALA A 34 1.91 13.16 -1.00
CA ALA A 34 2.62 11.89 -1.10
C ALA A 34 2.37 11.00 0.11
N TRP A 35 2.52 11.53 1.32
CA TRP A 35 2.25 10.81 2.56
C TRP A 35 0.81 10.26 2.65
N LEU A 36 -0.19 10.99 2.13
CA LEU A 36 -1.59 10.52 2.06
C LEU A 36 -1.79 9.37 1.06
N GLY A 37 -1.01 9.33 -0.01
CA GLY A 37 -1.14 8.34 -1.09
C GLY A 37 -0.27 7.09 -0.90
N GLN A 38 0.85 7.20 -0.19
CA GLN A 38 1.81 6.11 0.01
C GLN A 38 1.22 4.96 0.82
N TYR A 39 1.50 3.72 0.37
CA TYR A 39 1.02 2.53 1.05
C TYR A 39 1.73 2.27 2.38
N HIS A 40 3.01 2.60 2.45
CA HIS A 40 3.90 2.33 3.58
C HIS A 40 3.90 3.46 4.62
N SER A 41 3.08 4.50 4.43
CA SER A 41 2.92 5.58 5.39
C SER A 41 1.95 5.21 6.51
N ARG A 42 2.04 5.91 7.64
CA ARG A 42 1.09 5.77 8.77
C ARG A 42 -0.33 6.16 8.42
N PHE A 43 -0.51 6.98 7.38
CA PHE A 43 -1.85 7.32 6.90
C PHE A 43 -2.59 6.07 6.43
N ALA A 44 -1.88 5.04 5.96
CA ALA A 44 -2.45 3.76 5.55
C ALA A 44 -3.11 2.95 6.67
N ASP A 45 -2.83 3.30 7.94
CA ASP A 45 -3.32 2.66 9.16
C ASP A 45 -4.48 3.42 9.83
N LEU A 46 -4.99 4.48 9.21
CA LEU A 46 -6.25 5.11 9.64
C LEU A 46 -7.47 4.27 9.20
N PRO A 47 -8.61 4.37 9.91
CA PRO A 47 -9.87 3.75 9.48
C PRO A 47 -10.21 4.12 8.04
N THR A 48 -10.66 3.17 7.22
CA THR A 48 -10.86 3.41 5.77
C THR A 48 -11.87 4.53 5.50
N GLY A 49 -12.93 4.67 6.31
CA GLY A 49 -13.87 5.78 6.24
C GLY A 49 -13.18 7.12 6.45
N LEU A 50 -12.42 7.26 7.55
CA LEU A 50 -11.67 8.48 7.86
C LEU A 50 -10.63 8.80 6.77
N ARG A 51 -9.90 7.80 6.26
CA ARG A 51 -8.94 8.00 5.16
C ARG A 51 -9.62 8.58 3.93
N LEU A 52 -10.77 8.02 3.56
CA LEU A 52 -11.53 8.47 2.39
C LEU A 52 -12.00 9.91 2.56
N GLU A 53 -12.52 10.26 3.74
CA GLU A 53 -12.92 11.63 4.06
C GLU A 53 -11.76 12.62 3.98
N GLN A 54 -10.60 12.27 4.55
CA GLN A 54 -9.41 13.10 4.47
C GLN A 54 -8.97 13.27 3.00
N LEU A 55 -8.88 12.20 2.22
CA LEU A 55 -8.50 12.29 0.80
C LEU A 55 -9.49 13.15 -0.02
N ARG A 56 -10.79 13.03 0.23
CA ARG A 56 -11.82 13.89 -0.40
C ARG A 56 -11.65 15.37 -0.06
N ARG A 57 -11.04 15.72 1.07
CA ARG A 57 -10.68 17.11 1.38
C ARG A 57 -9.60 17.66 0.45
N TRP A 58 -8.74 16.79 -0.07
CA TRP A 58 -7.67 17.15 -1.00
C TRP A 58 -8.03 16.94 -2.47
N ASP A 59 -9.09 16.18 -2.78
CA ASP A 59 -9.62 16.01 -4.13
C ASP A 59 -10.42 17.23 -4.62
N ARG A 60 -9.75 18.39 -4.67
CA ARG A 60 -10.30 19.68 -5.11
C ARG A 60 -9.19 20.57 -5.66
N GLU A 61 -9.56 21.69 -6.26
CA GLU A 61 -8.59 22.73 -6.60
C GLU A 61 -7.93 23.29 -5.33
N PRO A 62 -6.62 23.60 -5.37
CA PRO A 62 -5.72 23.56 -6.52
C PRO A 62 -5.04 22.20 -6.76
N ILE A 63 -5.24 21.23 -5.87
CA ILE A 63 -4.52 19.95 -5.90
C ILE A 63 -4.89 19.14 -7.15
N ARG A 64 -6.18 19.12 -7.51
CA ARG A 64 -6.71 18.37 -8.64
C ARG A 64 -6.09 18.74 -10.00
N SER A 65 -5.71 20.01 -10.21
CA SER A 65 -5.04 20.47 -11.43
C SER A 65 -3.51 20.38 -11.39
N SER A 66 -2.96 20.00 -10.24
CA SER A 66 -1.51 19.87 -10.00
C SER A 66 -1.02 18.44 -10.19
N PRO A 67 0.31 18.22 -10.27
CA PRO A 67 0.87 16.87 -10.23
C PRO A 67 0.53 16.08 -8.96
N ALA A 68 0.23 16.76 -7.84
CA ALA A 68 -0.14 16.10 -6.59
C ALA A 68 -1.47 15.32 -6.67
N ALA A 69 -2.30 15.56 -7.70
CA ALA A 69 -3.52 14.81 -7.94
C ALA A 69 -3.27 13.29 -8.02
N ALA A 70 -2.11 12.87 -8.58
CA ALA A 70 -1.76 11.45 -8.70
C ALA A 70 -1.75 10.74 -7.33
N TRP A 71 -1.24 11.43 -6.29
CA TRP A 71 -1.17 10.92 -4.93
C TRP A 71 -2.54 10.79 -4.27
N ILE A 72 -3.42 11.75 -4.52
CA ILE A 72 -4.78 11.71 -4.01
C ILE A 72 -5.57 10.59 -4.70
N ASP A 73 -5.46 10.47 -6.02
CA ASP A 73 -6.15 9.43 -6.78
C ASP A 73 -5.66 8.02 -6.43
N VAL A 74 -4.34 7.78 -6.28
CA VAL A 74 -3.83 6.47 -5.85
C VAL A 74 -4.18 6.15 -4.40
N GLY A 75 -4.19 7.16 -3.52
CA GLY A 75 -4.66 7.01 -2.13
C GLY A 75 -6.13 6.60 -2.07
N MET A 76 -6.98 7.26 -2.87
CA MET A 76 -8.41 6.92 -2.97
C MET A 76 -8.61 5.54 -3.59
N ALA A 77 -7.89 5.20 -4.66
CA ALA A 77 -7.91 3.88 -5.26
C ALA A 77 -7.53 2.80 -4.23
N SER A 78 -6.50 3.03 -3.41
CA SER A 78 -6.10 2.09 -2.36
C SER A 78 -7.18 1.87 -1.31
N VAL A 79 -7.94 2.91 -0.93
CA VAL A 79 -9.04 2.78 0.04
C VAL A 79 -10.23 2.03 -0.58
N LEU A 80 -10.62 2.39 -1.81
CA LEU A 80 -11.71 1.75 -2.53
C LEU A 80 -11.44 0.25 -2.76
N HIS A 81 -10.19 -0.09 -3.08
CA HIS A 81 -9.76 -1.49 -3.18
C HIS A 81 -10.01 -2.27 -1.88
N ARG A 82 -9.64 -1.70 -0.73
CA ARG A 82 -9.83 -2.33 0.59
C ARG A 82 -11.31 -2.49 0.96
N ARG A 83 -12.17 -1.61 0.46
CA ARG A 83 -13.63 -1.67 0.63
C ARG A 83 -14.32 -2.64 -0.35
N GLY A 84 -13.57 -3.21 -1.31
CA GLY A 84 -14.14 -4.07 -2.35
C GLY A 84 -14.86 -3.31 -3.46
N GLU A 85 -14.71 -1.99 -3.54
CA GLU A 85 -15.34 -1.12 -4.55
C GLU A 85 -14.47 -1.08 -5.82
N LEU A 86 -14.39 -2.21 -6.53
CA LEU A 86 -13.42 -2.41 -7.62
C LEU A 86 -13.59 -1.43 -8.79
N GLU A 87 -14.81 -1.18 -9.27
CA GLU A 87 -15.04 -0.27 -10.39
C GLU A 87 -14.56 1.15 -10.08
N ALA A 88 -14.98 1.69 -8.93
CA ALA A 88 -14.54 3.00 -8.45
C ALA A 88 -13.01 3.05 -8.20
N CYS A 89 -12.43 1.96 -7.72
CA CYS A 89 -10.97 1.82 -7.58
C CYS A 89 -10.27 1.97 -8.93
N LEU A 90 -10.73 1.26 -9.96
CA LEU A 90 -10.15 1.30 -11.30
C LEU A 90 -10.28 2.68 -11.95
N GLU A 91 -11.42 3.36 -11.77
CA GLU A 91 -11.60 4.74 -12.25
C GLU A 91 -10.58 5.70 -11.63
N ARG A 92 -10.37 5.59 -10.31
CA ARG A 92 -9.36 6.40 -9.60
C ARG A 92 -7.96 6.08 -10.04
N LEU A 93 -7.63 4.80 -10.20
CA LEU A 93 -6.32 4.39 -10.67
C LEU A 93 -6.05 4.89 -12.11
N ALA A 94 -7.07 4.87 -12.98
CA ALA A 94 -6.96 5.43 -14.33
C ALA A 94 -6.72 6.94 -14.32
N ARG A 95 -7.31 7.69 -13.37
CA ARG A 95 -7.01 9.12 -13.17
C ARG A 95 -5.57 9.33 -12.72
N ALA A 96 -5.11 8.57 -11.72
CA ALA A 96 -3.74 8.65 -11.24
C ALA A 96 -2.72 8.41 -12.36
N ARG A 97 -2.93 7.39 -13.21
CA ARG A 97 -2.08 7.07 -14.36
C ARG A 97 -1.88 8.26 -15.31
N ARG A 98 -2.90 9.11 -15.50
CA ARG A 98 -2.80 10.28 -16.41
C ARG A 98 -1.92 11.41 -15.87
N SER A 99 -1.78 11.54 -14.56
CA SER A 99 -1.03 12.62 -13.92
C SER A 99 0.33 12.18 -13.37
N VAL A 100 0.58 10.88 -13.30
CA VAL A 100 1.73 10.33 -12.56
C VAL A 100 3.10 10.71 -13.13
N ALA A 101 3.22 10.85 -14.46
CA ALA A 101 4.48 11.26 -15.09
C ALA A 101 4.96 12.63 -14.62
N ARG A 102 4.03 13.52 -14.25
CA ARG A 102 4.34 14.84 -13.70
C ARG A 102 4.59 14.82 -12.20
N ALA A 103 4.11 13.78 -11.50
CA ALA A 103 4.11 13.69 -10.05
C ALA A 103 5.43 13.16 -9.47
N GLY A 104 6.17 12.36 -10.24
CA GLY A 104 7.46 11.79 -9.83
C GLY A 104 7.52 10.28 -10.02
N ALA A 105 8.74 9.72 -9.91
CA ALA A 105 8.98 8.29 -10.03
C ALA A 105 8.33 7.50 -8.88
N ASP A 106 8.33 8.06 -7.67
CA ASP A 106 7.67 7.53 -6.48
C ASP A 106 6.15 7.38 -6.66
N ALA A 107 5.48 8.41 -7.17
CA ALA A 107 4.05 8.35 -7.50
C ALA A 107 3.77 7.26 -8.54
N ARG A 108 4.67 7.13 -9.53
CA ARG A 108 4.57 6.13 -10.60
C ARG A 108 4.69 4.73 -10.05
N MET A 109 5.66 4.49 -9.17
CA MET A 109 5.79 3.21 -8.50
C MET A 109 4.56 2.87 -7.64
N GLU A 110 3.99 3.82 -6.90
CA GLU A 110 2.75 3.55 -6.13
C GLU A 110 1.59 3.11 -7.03
N VAL A 111 1.37 3.82 -8.13
CA VAL A 111 0.31 3.51 -9.10
C VAL A 111 0.54 2.14 -9.74
N LEU A 112 1.77 1.84 -10.15
CA LEU A 112 2.12 0.55 -10.75
C LEU A 112 2.00 -0.60 -9.74
N LEU A 113 2.46 -0.43 -8.50
CA LEU A 113 2.40 -1.47 -7.47
C LEU A 113 0.96 -1.78 -7.03
N LEU A 114 0.08 -0.77 -6.96
CA LEU A 114 -1.34 -1.01 -6.73
C LEU A 114 -2.02 -1.63 -7.96
N GLY A 115 -1.68 -1.17 -9.16
CA GLY A 115 -2.17 -1.77 -10.41
C GLY A 115 -1.82 -3.25 -10.52
N ALA A 116 -0.55 -3.61 -10.34
CA ALA A 116 -0.07 -4.99 -10.41
C ALA A 116 -0.76 -5.91 -9.38
N ARG A 117 -1.08 -5.40 -8.18
CA ARG A 117 -1.88 -6.12 -7.18
C ARG A 117 -3.24 -6.50 -7.73
N ILE A 118 -3.94 -5.52 -8.30
CA ILE A 118 -5.30 -5.66 -8.84
C ILE A 118 -5.30 -6.54 -10.09
N ASP A 119 -4.33 -6.34 -10.99
CA ASP A 119 -4.18 -7.11 -12.21
C ASP A 119 -3.92 -8.59 -11.87
N THR A 120 -3.08 -8.87 -10.86
CA THR A 120 -2.89 -10.25 -10.37
C THR A 120 -4.17 -10.85 -9.79
N ASP A 121 -4.94 -10.12 -8.99
CA ASP A 121 -6.22 -10.61 -8.44
C ASP A 121 -7.25 -10.93 -9.54
N ARG A 122 -7.16 -10.26 -10.68
CA ARG A 122 -8.02 -10.45 -11.84
C ARG A 122 -7.51 -11.51 -12.82
N GLY A 123 -6.35 -12.12 -12.56
CA GLY A 123 -5.71 -13.07 -13.47
C GLY A 123 -5.03 -12.43 -14.69
N ALA A 124 -4.91 -11.09 -14.73
CA ALA A 124 -4.18 -10.34 -15.76
C ALA A 124 -2.67 -10.36 -15.45
N LEU A 125 -2.08 -11.56 -15.51
CA LEU A 125 -0.71 -11.80 -15.05
C LEU A 125 0.33 -11.08 -15.91
N ASP A 126 0.13 -10.98 -17.22
CA ASP A 126 1.06 -10.29 -18.14
C ASP A 126 1.08 -8.77 -17.92
N GLU A 127 -0.08 -8.18 -17.64
CA GLU A 127 -0.21 -6.77 -17.24
C GLU A 127 0.53 -6.51 -15.93
N ALA A 128 0.32 -7.37 -14.94
CA ALA A 128 1.00 -7.28 -13.65
C ALA A 128 2.52 -7.40 -13.83
N ALA A 129 3.00 -8.38 -14.60
CA ALA A 129 4.43 -8.58 -14.85
C ALA A 129 5.08 -7.37 -15.53
N ARG A 130 4.44 -6.78 -16.54
CA ARG A 130 4.92 -5.56 -17.21
C ARG A 130 5.01 -4.38 -16.23
N ALA A 131 4.00 -4.18 -15.40
CA ALA A 131 4.02 -3.11 -14.39
C ALA A 131 5.14 -3.31 -13.36
N LEU A 132 5.40 -4.55 -12.93
CA LEU A 132 6.46 -4.86 -11.97
C LEU A 132 7.87 -4.72 -12.57
N ALA A 133 8.06 -5.03 -13.85
CA ALA A 133 9.31 -4.75 -14.57
C ALA A 133 9.58 -3.23 -14.67
N GLU A 134 8.54 -2.44 -14.89
CA GLU A 134 8.66 -0.98 -14.93
C GLU A 134 9.06 -0.39 -13.57
N VAL A 135 8.49 -0.90 -12.46
CA VAL A 135 8.89 -0.50 -11.10
C VAL A 135 10.36 -0.81 -10.82
N GLU A 136 10.86 -1.96 -11.27
CA GLU A 136 12.28 -2.31 -11.14
C GLU A 136 13.18 -1.32 -11.87
N GLY A 137 12.83 -0.93 -13.10
CA GLY A 137 13.56 0.10 -13.84
C GLY A 137 13.57 1.45 -13.14
N LEU A 138 12.45 1.85 -12.50
CA LEU A 138 12.37 3.08 -11.71
C LEU A 138 13.23 3.01 -10.44
N LEU A 139 13.28 1.85 -9.78
CA LEU A 139 14.10 1.64 -8.58
C LEU A 139 15.60 1.65 -8.88
N ALA A 140 16.03 1.27 -10.07
CA ALA A 140 17.43 1.35 -10.48
C ALA A 140 17.94 2.79 -10.62
N ALA A 141 17.04 3.78 -10.74
CA ALA A 141 17.42 5.19 -10.82
C ALA A 141 17.88 5.74 -9.45
N PRO A 142 18.92 6.58 -9.41
CA PRO A 142 19.47 7.15 -8.17
C PRO A 142 18.66 8.37 -7.66
N THR A 143 17.33 8.37 -7.82
CA THR A 143 16.47 9.55 -7.55
C THR A 143 15.72 9.53 -6.22
N LEU A 144 15.75 8.41 -5.51
CA LEU A 144 15.03 8.20 -4.26
C LEU A 144 15.97 8.28 -3.05
N ALA A 145 15.44 8.82 -1.94
CA ALA A 145 16.06 8.67 -0.62
C ALA A 145 16.16 7.19 -0.23
N ASP A 146 17.17 6.83 0.55
CA ASP A 146 17.49 5.43 0.86
C ASP A 146 16.36 4.69 1.58
N VAL A 147 15.70 5.34 2.55
CA VAL A 147 14.54 4.78 3.27
C VAL A 147 13.37 4.47 2.32
N ASP A 148 13.05 5.40 1.43
CA ASP A 148 11.96 5.20 0.45
C ASP A 148 12.33 4.08 -0.52
N ARG A 149 13.60 4.01 -0.95
CA ARG A 149 14.12 2.96 -1.83
C ARG A 149 13.93 1.58 -1.20
N LEU A 150 14.31 1.40 0.07
CA LEU A 150 14.13 0.13 0.77
C LEU A 150 12.64 -0.26 0.88
N ALA A 151 11.77 0.70 1.21
CA ALA A 151 10.33 0.46 1.28
C ALA A 151 9.74 0.04 -0.07
N TYR A 152 10.11 0.71 -1.17
CA TYR A 152 9.66 0.34 -2.51
C TYR A 152 10.26 -0.98 -2.99
N GLN A 153 11.52 -1.29 -2.67
CA GLN A 153 12.14 -2.58 -2.96
C GLN A 153 11.39 -3.73 -2.27
N ALA A 154 11.08 -3.59 -0.97
CA ALA A 154 10.31 -4.57 -0.21
C ALA A 154 8.89 -4.75 -0.78
N ARG A 155 8.27 -3.68 -1.28
CA ARG A 155 6.97 -3.75 -1.95
C ARG A 155 7.03 -4.43 -3.31
N LEU A 156 8.03 -4.12 -4.13
CA LEU A 156 8.26 -4.78 -5.42
C LEU A 156 8.43 -6.29 -5.22
N VAL A 157 9.31 -6.69 -4.31
CA VAL A 157 9.52 -8.10 -3.93
C VAL A 157 8.19 -8.73 -3.49
N GLY A 158 7.45 -8.05 -2.62
CA GLY A 158 6.16 -8.53 -2.16
C GLY A 158 5.13 -8.74 -3.27
N GLN A 159 5.05 -7.84 -4.26
CA GLN A 159 4.12 -8.01 -5.39
C GLN A 159 4.59 -9.08 -6.38
N ARG A 160 5.90 -9.21 -6.63
CA ARG A 160 6.46 -10.30 -7.45
C ARG A 160 6.20 -11.66 -6.83
N ALA A 161 6.46 -11.79 -5.54
CA ALA A 161 6.15 -13.00 -4.79
C ALA A 161 4.64 -13.30 -4.85
N TYR A 162 3.78 -12.29 -4.68
CA TYR A 162 2.33 -12.48 -4.83
C TYR A 162 1.96 -12.98 -6.22
N HIS A 163 2.52 -12.39 -7.28
CA HIS A 163 2.35 -12.84 -8.67
C HIS A 163 2.76 -14.32 -8.85
N HIS A 164 3.94 -14.72 -8.39
CA HIS A 164 4.41 -16.12 -8.46
C HIS A 164 3.58 -17.10 -7.62
N LEU A 165 2.94 -16.64 -6.54
CA LEU A 165 2.05 -17.48 -5.75
C LEU A 165 0.67 -17.68 -6.40
N HIS A 166 0.33 -16.86 -7.40
CA HIS A 166 -0.95 -16.89 -8.12
C HIS A 166 -0.78 -17.28 -9.60
N SER A 167 0.43 -17.55 -10.06
CA SER A 167 0.69 -18.16 -11.36
C SER A 167 0.28 -19.63 -11.37
N ALA A 168 0.17 -20.21 -12.58
CA ALA A 168 -0.10 -21.62 -12.79
C ALA A 168 1.10 -22.28 -13.51
N PRO A 169 1.90 -23.13 -12.85
CA PRO A 169 1.81 -23.52 -11.43
C PRO A 169 2.28 -22.41 -10.46
N PRO A 170 1.88 -22.44 -9.18
CA PRO A 170 2.45 -21.57 -8.16
C PRO A 170 3.92 -21.89 -7.88
N GLU A 171 4.76 -20.87 -7.70
CA GLU A 171 6.21 -20.99 -7.46
C GLU A 171 6.63 -20.48 -6.07
N PRO A 172 6.22 -21.12 -4.95
CA PRO A 172 6.51 -20.62 -3.60
C PRO A 172 8.00 -20.63 -3.23
N ALA A 173 8.80 -21.54 -3.79
CA ALA A 173 10.25 -21.58 -3.55
C ALA A 173 10.95 -20.36 -4.17
N ARG A 174 10.54 -19.97 -5.39
CA ARG A 174 11.03 -18.77 -6.07
C ARG A 174 10.65 -17.51 -5.31
N ALA A 175 9.41 -17.43 -4.85
CA ALA A 175 8.93 -16.33 -4.02
C ALA A 175 9.70 -16.21 -2.69
N LEU A 176 10.00 -17.33 -2.03
CA LEU A 176 10.80 -17.36 -0.80
C LEU A 176 12.21 -16.79 -1.03
N ALA A 177 12.89 -17.23 -2.09
CA ALA A 177 14.23 -16.75 -2.44
C ALA A 177 14.28 -15.23 -2.64
N MET A 178 13.22 -14.63 -3.17
CA MET A 178 13.13 -13.17 -3.31
C MET A 178 13.09 -12.44 -1.96
N PHE A 179 12.37 -12.99 -0.97
CA PHE A 179 12.36 -12.40 0.37
C PHE A 179 13.66 -12.66 1.14
N ASP A 180 14.28 -13.82 0.95
CA ASP A 180 15.57 -14.13 1.58
C ASP A 180 16.71 -13.23 1.05
N ALA A 181 16.58 -12.71 -0.18
CA ALA A 181 17.50 -11.75 -0.77
C ALA A 181 17.36 -10.31 -0.21
N LEU A 182 16.26 -10.00 0.49
CA LEU A 182 16.16 -8.73 1.23
C LEU A 182 17.05 -8.78 2.47
N PRO A 183 17.63 -7.64 2.92
CA PRO A 183 18.43 -7.59 4.14
C PRO A 183 17.67 -8.15 5.34
N SER A 184 18.36 -8.89 6.21
CA SER A 184 17.73 -9.57 7.35
C SER A 184 17.17 -8.63 8.42
N THR A 185 17.79 -7.46 8.58
CA THR A 185 17.27 -6.35 9.38
C THR A 185 17.74 -5.05 8.74
N THR A 186 16.81 -4.10 8.56
CA THR A 186 17.14 -2.77 8.06
C THR A 186 16.95 -1.69 9.11
N GLY A 187 16.36 -2.02 10.27
CA GLY A 187 15.89 -1.03 11.25
C GLY A 187 14.66 -0.25 10.79
N GLU A 188 14.08 -0.61 9.63
CA GLU A 188 12.88 0.00 9.07
C GLU A 188 11.70 -0.97 9.24
N PRO A 189 10.80 -0.75 10.23
CA PRO A 189 9.81 -1.75 10.63
C PRO A 189 8.92 -2.26 9.49
N PHE A 190 8.65 -1.42 8.48
CA PHE A 190 7.85 -1.82 7.32
C PHE A 190 8.59 -2.83 6.44
N VAL A 191 9.89 -2.62 6.20
CA VAL A 191 10.72 -3.50 5.37
C VAL A 191 10.89 -4.84 6.05
N ASP A 192 11.25 -4.83 7.33
CA ASP A 192 11.44 -6.03 8.14
C ASP A 192 10.12 -6.84 8.24
N PHE A 193 8.99 -6.16 8.45
CA PHE A 193 7.66 -6.78 8.40
C PHE A 193 7.40 -7.45 7.04
N ARG A 194 7.61 -6.74 5.93
CA ARG A 194 7.30 -7.25 4.58
C ARG A 194 8.12 -8.48 4.25
N ARG A 195 9.40 -8.49 4.64
CA ARG A 195 10.28 -9.64 4.49
C ARG A 195 9.72 -10.85 5.23
N GLU A 196 9.47 -10.73 6.53
CA GLU A 196 9.06 -11.87 7.35
C GLU A 196 7.64 -12.35 7.06
N GLU A 197 6.71 -11.46 6.75
CA GLU A 197 5.35 -11.83 6.35
C GLU A 197 5.35 -12.60 5.03
N GLY A 198 6.19 -12.18 4.08
CA GLY A 198 6.40 -12.86 2.81
C GLY A 198 7.01 -14.25 2.97
N ARG A 199 8.09 -14.36 3.76
CA ARG A 199 8.73 -15.63 4.10
C ARG A 199 7.73 -16.59 4.73
N ALA A 200 6.96 -16.14 5.71
CA ALA A 200 5.95 -16.94 6.39
C ALA A 200 4.93 -17.54 5.41
N ARG A 201 4.41 -16.76 4.45
CA ARG A 201 3.48 -17.28 3.44
C ARG A 201 4.12 -18.34 2.54
N CYS A 202 5.35 -18.10 2.09
CA CYS A 202 6.04 -19.02 1.20
C CYS A 202 6.41 -20.32 1.92
N LEU A 203 6.92 -20.24 3.15
CA LEU A 203 7.24 -21.39 4.00
C LEU A 203 6.01 -22.24 4.28
N HIS A 204 4.86 -21.61 4.56
CA HIS A 204 3.61 -22.32 4.75
C HIS A 204 3.20 -23.11 3.50
N ARG A 205 3.29 -22.49 2.31
CA ARG A 205 2.99 -23.15 1.02
C ARG A 205 3.95 -24.29 0.70
N LEU A 206 5.16 -24.27 1.26
CA LEU A 206 6.17 -25.34 1.14
C LEU A 206 6.03 -26.42 2.24
N GLY A 207 5.02 -26.34 3.12
CA GLY A 207 4.81 -27.30 4.21
C GLY A 207 5.74 -27.12 5.41
N ARG A 208 6.53 -26.04 5.48
CA ARG A 208 7.48 -25.74 6.56
C ARG A 208 6.79 -24.99 7.71
N ALA A 209 5.87 -25.66 8.40
CA ALA A 209 4.93 -25.03 9.33
C ALA A 209 5.59 -24.30 10.52
N GLU A 210 6.59 -24.90 11.17
CA GLU A 210 7.25 -24.29 12.33
C GLU A 210 7.98 -22.99 11.95
N GLU A 211 8.72 -23.02 10.84
CA GLU A 211 9.43 -21.86 10.32
C GLU A 211 8.48 -20.78 9.84
N ALA A 212 7.36 -21.17 9.21
CA ALA A 212 6.31 -20.24 8.82
C ALA A 212 5.71 -19.52 10.04
N LEU A 213 5.44 -20.25 11.13
CA LEU A 213 4.91 -19.67 12.36
C LEU A 213 5.93 -18.74 13.03
N ALA A 214 7.21 -19.13 13.07
CA ALA A 214 8.28 -18.29 13.60
C ALA A 214 8.40 -16.97 12.82
N ALA A 215 8.40 -17.03 11.48
CA ALA A 215 8.42 -15.86 10.62
C ALA A 215 7.16 -14.99 10.78
N ALA A 216 5.97 -15.58 10.88
CA ALA A 216 4.72 -14.84 11.08
C ALA A 216 4.71 -14.08 12.42
N ARG A 217 5.20 -14.71 13.49
CA ARG A 217 5.37 -14.05 14.81
C ARG A 217 6.37 -12.91 14.75
N LEU A 218 7.47 -13.07 14.03
CA LEU A 218 8.47 -12.01 13.84
C LEU A 218 7.90 -10.84 13.04
N ALA A 219 7.16 -11.11 11.96
CA ALA A 219 6.42 -10.08 11.22
C ALA A 219 5.45 -9.31 12.12
N ALA A 220 4.71 -10.00 13.01
CA ALA A 220 3.79 -9.36 13.95
C ALA A 220 4.51 -8.47 14.97
N ARG A 221 5.76 -8.79 15.35
CA ARG A 221 6.61 -7.95 16.20
C ARG A 221 7.06 -6.70 15.45
N HIS A 222 7.68 -6.82 14.27
CA HIS A 222 8.10 -5.66 13.47
C HIS A 222 6.94 -4.71 13.17
N ALA A 223 5.79 -5.25 12.76
CA ALA A 223 4.60 -4.43 12.55
C ALA A 223 4.13 -3.75 13.85
N GLY A 224 4.26 -4.43 14.98
CA GLY A 224 3.94 -3.90 16.30
C GLY A 224 4.83 -2.75 16.73
N ASP A 225 6.15 -2.93 16.64
CA ASP A 225 7.16 -1.96 17.05
C ASP A 225 7.13 -0.73 16.17
N GLY A 226 6.83 -0.92 14.88
CA GLY A 226 6.55 0.20 13.98
C GLY A 226 5.22 0.90 14.29
N GLY A 227 4.24 0.24 14.90
CA GLY A 227 2.85 0.75 14.95
C GLY A 227 2.10 0.62 13.62
N LEU A 228 2.49 -0.33 12.78
CA LEU A 228 1.89 -0.62 11.46
C LEU A 228 0.63 -1.48 11.65
N VAL A 229 -0.49 -0.87 11.99
CA VAL A 229 -1.69 -1.59 12.45
C VAL A 229 -2.21 -2.57 11.40
N ARG A 230 -2.31 -2.16 10.13
CA ARG A 230 -2.76 -3.02 9.03
C ARG A 230 -1.82 -4.22 8.84
N CYS A 231 -0.52 -3.94 8.83
CA CYS A 231 0.51 -4.97 8.71
C CYS A 231 0.43 -5.97 9.88
N ARG A 232 0.15 -5.46 11.08
CA ARG A 232 0.00 -6.28 12.27
C ARG A 232 -1.21 -7.21 12.17
N VAL A 233 -2.34 -6.75 11.63
CA VAL A 233 -3.50 -7.62 11.36
C VAL A 233 -3.10 -8.75 10.40
N MET A 234 -2.43 -8.43 9.30
CA MET A 234 -2.00 -9.42 8.30
C MET A 234 -1.07 -10.50 8.90
N ALA A 235 -0.11 -10.11 9.75
CA ALA A 235 0.78 -11.07 10.41
C ALA A 235 0.07 -11.91 11.48
N LEU A 236 -0.82 -11.31 12.26
CA LEU A 236 -1.59 -12.04 13.28
C LEU A 236 -2.54 -13.06 12.65
N GLU A 237 -3.21 -12.69 11.54
CA GLU A 237 -4.04 -13.61 10.75
C GLU A 237 -3.22 -14.81 10.24
N LEU A 238 -2.05 -14.56 9.68
CA LEU A 238 -1.18 -15.63 9.20
C LEU A 238 -0.67 -16.52 10.35
N ALA A 239 -0.24 -15.92 11.47
CA ALA A 239 0.20 -16.66 12.64
C ALA A 239 -0.95 -17.52 13.20
N ALA A 240 -2.18 -17.01 13.25
CA ALA A 240 -3.34 -17.74 13.73
C ALA A 240 -3.71 -18.97 12.87
N ARG A 241 -3.35 -18.97 11.58
CA ARG A 241 -3.55 -20.14 10.70
C ARG A 241 -2.52 -21.24 10.94
N LEU A 242 -1.39 -20.90 11.56
CA LEU A 242 -0.23 -21.76 11.73
C LEU A 242 -0.06 -22.25 13.17
N ALA A 243 -0.64 -21.53 14.13
CA ALA A 243 -0.51 -21.82 15.55
C ALA A 243 -1.45 -22.96 16.02
N ALA A 244 -1.15 -23.50 17.21
CA ALA A 244 -2.02 -24.45 17.90
C ALA A 244 -3.38 -23.81 18.25
N PRO A 245 -4.47 -24.59 18.43
CA PRO A 245 -5.83 -24.06 18.57
C PRO A 245 -6.01 -22.93 19.59
N ASP A 246 -5.47 -23.08 20.80
CA ASP A 246 -5.63 -22.08 21.87
C ASP A 246 -4.92 -20.75 21.54
N GLU A 247 -3.71 -20.82 20.99
CA GLU A 247 -2.98 -19.64 20.55
C GLU A 247 -3.63 -19.01 19.31
N ALA A 248 -4.10 -19.84 18.37
CA ALA A 248 -4.79 -19.40 17.17
C ALA A 248 -6.01 -18.55 17.50
N GLU A 249 -6.82 -18.96 18.49
CA GLU A 249 -7.99 -18.20 18.90
C GLU A 249 -7.62 -16.82 19.48
N ALA A 250 -6.64 -16.77 20.38
CA ALA A 250 -6.16 -15.51 20.94
C ALA A 250 -5.62 -14.56 19.85
N LEU A 251 -4.92 -15.10 18.85
CA LEU A 251 -4.41 -14.33 17.71
C LEU A 251 -5.55 -13.82 16.80
N ARG A 252 -6.57 -14.64 16.52
CA ARG A 252 -7.77 -14.24 15.74
C ARG A 252 -8.54 -13.12 16.43
N VAL A 253 -8.86 -13.27 17.71
CA VAL A 253 -9.56 -12.25 18.50
C VAL A 253 -8.82 -10.91 18.42
N ARG A 254 -7.49 -10.95 18.56
CA ARG A 254 -6.66 -9.74 18.43
C ARG A 254 -6.68 -9.15 17.02
N ALA A 255 -6.56 -9.99 15.99
CA ALA A 255 -6.59 -9.56 14.59
C ALA A 255 -7.93 -8.92 14.23
N SER A 256 -9.05 -9.56 14.58
CA SER A 256 -10.41 -9.07 14.32
C SER A 256 -10.69 -7.74 15.01
N ARG A 257 -10.26 -7.56 16.26
CA ARG A 257 -10.39 -6.28 16.98
C ARG A 257 -9.64 -5.15 16.27
N LEU A 258 -8.45 -5.43 15.76
CA LEU A 258 -7.66 -4.43 15.02
C LEU A 258 -8.25 -4.16 13.63
N ALA A 259 -8.71 -5.19 12.92
CA ALA A 259 -9.40 -5.05 11.63
C ALA A 259 -10.68 -4.21 11.74
N ALA A 260 -11.49 -4.41 12.79
CA ALA A 260 -12.69 -3.62 13.06
C ALA A 260 -12.37 -2.13 13.25
N ARG A 261 -11.27 -1.80 13.94
CA ARG A 261 -10.82 -0.41 14.09
C ARG A 261 -10.33 0.21 12.79
N LEU A 262 -9.87 -0.60 11.84
CA LEU A 262 -9.43 -0.13 10.53
C LEU A 262 -10.59 0.04 9.54
N GLU A 263 -11.79 -0.48 9.83
CA GLU A 263 -12.93 -0.50 8.89
C GLU A 263 -12.51 -1.10 7.52
N ASP A 264 -11.66 -2.13 7.55
CA ASP A 264 -11.03 -2.69 6.36
C ASP A 264 -11.73 -3.98 5.94
N GLU A 265 -12.67 -3.89 5.00
CA GLU A 265 -13.53 -5.01 4.59
C GLU A 265 -12.75 -6.24 4.12
N ASP A 266 -11.63 -6.04 3.39
CA ASP A 266 -10.74 -7.12 3.00
C ASP A 266 -10.17 -7.88 4.21
N LEU A 267 -9.69 -7.15 5.22
CA LEU A 267 -9.15 -7.78 6.43
C LEU A 267 -10.25 -8.39 7.30
N LEU A 268 -11.40 -7.73 7.43
CA LEU A 268 -12.54 -8.25 8.18
C LEU A 268 -13.00 -9.60 7.63
N ARG A 269 -13.11 -9.74 6.31
CA ARG A 269 -13.42 -11.04 5.67
C ARG A 269 -12.39 -12.11 5.97
N ARG A 270 -11.10 -11.76 6.06
CA ARG A 270 -10.00 -12.71 6.31
C ARG A 270 -9.86 -13.12 7.77
N THR A 271 -10.27 -12.25 8.71
CA THR A 271 -10.18 -12.49 10.15
C THR A 271 -11.47 -13.02 10.76
N ALA A 272 -12.57 -13.06 9.99
CA ALA A 272 -13.81 -13.64 10.46
C ALA A 272 -13.61 -15.12 10.84
N PRO A 273 -14.19 -15.58 11.97
CA PRO A 273 -14.16 -16.99 12.32
C PRO A 273 -14.87 -17.80 11.22
N SER A 274 -14.23 -18.88 10.79
CA SER A 274 -14.81 -19.87 9.87
C SER A 274 -15.79 -20.78 10.60
#